data_AF-A0A7C6RAF0-F1
#
_entry.id   AF-A0A7C6RAF0-F1
#
_cell.length_a   1.000
_cell.length_b   1.000
_cell.length_c   1.000
_cell.angle_alpha   90.00
_cell.angle_beta   90.00
_cell.angle_gamma   90.00
#
_symmetry.space_group_name_H-M   'P 1'
#
loop_
_entity.id
_entity.type
_entity.pdbx_description
1 polymer ?
#
loop_
_entity_poly.entity_id
_entity_poly.type
_entity_poly.pdbx_seq_one_letter_code
_entity_poly.pdbx_strand_id
1 'polypeptide(L)'
;MNMSNRNISERVMKWMKLLLNKPYIPAELADTKGPLLLHISDTPQEIYPYIIKFVQMLQPSYIVHTGDLVDNIKLGILPHRTKEYRNSLKELLPKLESSCSATIYYVMGNHDRLDIVKKITIRGIATGEDYIDVEGVKFYVNHYYGCSNGRDFDYYLYGHSMEPISYNNGRRVFLNGLNSMNVINLSTNRVFNLPYPLETNTFRTMRRRKIGL
;
A
#
# COMPACT_ATOMS: atom_id res chain seq x y z
N MET A 1 -33.73 7.74 -3.07
CA MET A 1 -32.72 7.50 -4.15
C MET A 1 -32.44 6.01 -4.21
N ASN A 2 -32.78 5.33 -5.32
CA ASN A 2 -32.61 3.87 -5.48
C ASN A 2 -31.13 3.44 -5.33
N MET A 3 -30.88 2.29 -4.70
CA MET A 3 -29.53 1.69 -4.55
C MET A 3 -28.78 1.54 -5.88
N SER A 4 -29.49 1.23 -6.97
CA SER A 4 -28.93 1.14 -8.32
C SER A 4 -28.32 2.46 -8.81
N ASN A 5 -29.00 3.59 -8.57
CA ASN A 5 -28.51 4.91 -8.98
C ASN A 5 -27.30 5.39 -8.15
N ARG A 6 -27.22 5.00 -6.86
CA ARG A 6 -26.04 5.28 -6.03
C ARG A 6 -24.80 4.57 -6.58
N ASN A 7 -24.92 3.28 -6.89
CA ASN A 7 -23.80 2.49 -7.44
C ASN A 7 -23.26 3.04 -8.77
N ILE A 8 -24.12 3.52 -9.67
CA ILE A 8 -23.67 4.13 -10.94
C ILE A 8 -22.93 5.44 -10.67
N SER A 9 -23.49 6.31 -9.81
CA SER A 9 -22.88 7.60 -9.49
C SER A 9 -21.51 7.46 -8.81
N GLU A 10 -21.35 6.48 -7.92
CA GLU A 10 -20.09 6.17 -7.26
C GLU A 10 -19.03 5.66 -8.24
N ARG A 11 -19.42 4.80 -9.18
CA ARG A 11 -18.52 4.32 -10.24
C ARG A 11 -18.05 5.48 -11.11
N VAL A 12 -18.94 6.37 -11.54
CA VAL A 12 -18.57 7.55 -12.34
C VAL A 12 -17.63 8.46 -11.55
N MET A 13 -17.96 8.76 -10.30
CA MET A 13 -17.13 9.59 -9.42
C MET A 13 -15.74 8.99 -9.20
N LYS A 14 -15.66 7.68 -8.96
CA LYS A 14 -14.40 6.94 -8.85
C LYS A 14 -13.54 7.13 -10.09
N TRP A 15 -14.09 6.89 -11.28
CA TRP A 15 -13.36 7.05 -12.55
C TRP A 15 -12.94 8.51 -12.80
N MET A 16 -13.82 9.48 -12.56
CA MET A 16 -13.49 10.91 -12.69
C MET A 16 -12.34 11.31 -11.77
N LYS A 17 -12.37 10.89 -10.50
CA LYS A 17 -11.31 11.20 -9.55
C LYS A 17 -9.99 10.53 -9.93
N LEU A 18 -10.01 9.27 -10.37
CA LEU A 18 -8.81 8.58 -10.84
C LEU A 18 -8.20 9.25 -12.08
N LEU A 19 -9.01 9.71 -13.03
CA LEU A 19 -8.56 10.51 -14.19
C LEU A 19 -7.89 11.82 -13.78
N LEU A 20 -8.39 12.45 -12.71
CA LEU A 20 -7.83 13.68 -12.15
C LEU A 20 -6.71 13.45 -11.14
N ASN A 21 -6.24 12.20 -10.98
CA ASN A 21 -5.27 11.80 -9.96
C ASN A 21 -5.65 12.27 -8.54
N LYS A 22 -6.95 12.23 -8.23
CA LYS A 22 -7.52 12.55 -6.93
C LYS A 22 -7.95 11.28 -6.20
N PRO A 23 -7.61 11.12 -4.91
CA PRO A 23 -8.10 10.03 -4.09
C PRO A 23 -9.63 9.91 -4.09
N TYR A 24 -10.13 8.68 -4.22
CA TYR A 24 -11.54 8.35 -4.05
C TYR A 24 -11.70 7.46 -2.81
N ILE A 25 -12.49 7.92 -1.86
CA ILE A 25 -12.93 7.15 -0.69
C ILE A 25 -14.44 6.89 -0.88
N PRO A 26 -14.89 5.63 -0.95
CA PRO A 26 -16.31 5.29 -1.01
C PRO A 26 -17.06 5.85 0.21
N ALA A 27 -18.33 6.24 0.05
CA ALA A 27 -19.12 6.83 1.14
C ALA A 27 -19.16 5.92 2.37
N GLU A 28 -19.32 4.63 2.13
CA GLU A 28 -19.29 3.61 3.17
C GLU A 28 -17.99 3.57 3.98
N LEU A 29 -16.84 3.78 3.33
CA LEU A 29 -15.56 3.88 4.03
C LEU A 29 -15.42 5.23 4.75
N ALA A 30 -15.95 6.32 4.18
CA ALA A 30 -15.92 7.63 4.81
C ALA A 30 -16.75 7.68 6.12
N ASP A 31 -17.86 6.95 6.16
CA ASP A 31 -18.74 6.86 7.35
C ASP A 31 -18.25 5.83 8.37
N THR A 32 -17.23 5.05 8.03
CA THR A 32 -16.71 3.98 8.87
C THR A 32 -15.88 4.54 10.03
N LYS A 33 -16.17 4.11 11.26
CA LYS A 33 -15.36 4.41 12.45
C LYS A 33 -14.25 3.38 12.63
N GLY A 34 -13.04 3.85 12.94
CA GLY A 34 -11.83 3.03 13.08
C GLY A 34 -11.77 2.15 14.36
N PRO A 35 -10.60 1.55 14.65
CA PRO A 35 -9.31 1.80 13.99
C PRO A 35 -9.23 1.20 12.58
N LEU A 36 -8.59 1.95 11.68
CA LEU A 36 -8.38 1.56 10.28
C LEU A 36 -6.90 1.24 10.05
N LEU A 37 -6.63 0.16 9.31
CA LEU A 37 -5.31 -0.17 8.79
C LEU A 37 -5.30 0.01 7.27
N LEU A 38 -4.33 0.77 6.76
CA LEU A 38 -4.05 0.89 5.33
C LEU A 38 -2.85 0.01 4.96
N HIS A 39 -3.06 -0.91 4.02
CA HIS A 39 -2.02 -1.72 3.41
C HIS A 39 -1.77 -1.27 1.97
N ILE A 40 -0.52 -0.93 1.66
CA ILE A 40 -0.03 -0.52 0.33
C ILE A 40 1.29 -1.23 0.01
N SER A 41 1.65 -1.31 -1.27
CA SER A 41 2.93 -1.90 -1.71
C SER A 41 3.44 -1.27 -3.01
N ASP A 42 4.74 -1.49 -3.29
CA ASP A 42 5.38 -1.23 -4.58
C ASP A 42 5.06 0.19 -5.08
N THR A 43 5.54 1.22 -4.38
CA THR A 43 5.12 2.61 -4.61
C THR A 43 6.16 3.34 -5.46
N PRO A 44 5.88 3.65 -6.76
CA PRO A 44 6.76 4.51 -7.55
C PRO A 44 6.58 5.99 -7.16
N GLN A 45 7.61 6.80 -7.38
CA GLN A 45 7.64 8.22 -6.99
C GLN A 45 6.46 9.04 -7.52
N GLU A 46 6.01 8.73 -8.73
CA GLU A 46 4.99 9.47 -9.45
C GLU A 46 3.64 9.48 -8.72
N ILE A 47 3.39 8.50 -7.84
CA ILE A 47 2.13 8.40 -7.09
C ILE A 47 2.23 8.88 -5.64
N TYR A 48 3.40 9.32 -5.15
CA TYR A 48 3.54 9.80 -3.77
C TYR A 48 2.53 10.90 -3.42
N PRO A 49 2.29 11.93 -4.26
CA PRO A 49 1.31 12.97 -3.94
C PRO A 49 -0.10 12.41 -3.78
N TYR A 50 -0.45 11.37 -4.53
CA TYR A 50 -1.75 10.70 -4.41
C TYR A 50 -1.85 9.93 -3.09
N ILE A 51 -0.83 9.13 -2.75
CA ILE A 51 -0.79 8.35 -1.51
C ILE A 51 -0.87 9.26 -0.28
N ILE A 52 -0.08 10.34 -0.26
CA ILE A 52 -0.09 11.32 0.84
C ILE A 52 -1.48 11.91 1.00
N LYS A 53 -2.11 12.39 -0.09
CA LYS A 53 -3.48 12.93 -0.04
C LYS A 53 -4.51 11.88 0.41
N PHE A 54 -4.36 10.64 -0.06
CA PHE A 54 -5.25 9.54 0.32
C PHE A 54 -5.17 9.28 1.83
N VAL A 55 -3.96 9.23 2.39
CA VAL A 55 -3.72 9.06 3.83
C VAL A 55 -4.27 10.25 4.63
N GLN A 56 -4.08 11.49 4.15
CA GLN A 56 -4.64 12.68 4.79
C GLN A 56 -6.16 12.64 4.86
N MET A 57 -6.83 12.13 3.82
CA MET A 57 -8.28 12.00 3.79
C MET A 57 -8.78 10.82 4.62
N LEU A 58 -8.07 9.70 4.61
CA LEU A 58 -8.48 8.47 5.30
C LEU A 58 -8.22 8.53 6.82
N GLN A 59 -7.14 9.20 7.24
CA GLN A 59 -6.64 9.22 8.62
C GLN A 59 -6.60 7.82 9.28
N PRO A 60 -5.86 6.85 8.70
CA PRO A 60 -5.78 5.52 9.28
C PRO A 60 -5.06 5.54 10.64
N SER A 61 -5.34 4.55 11.48
CA SER A 61 -4.62 4.32 12.74
C SER A 61 -3.30 3.58 12.52
N TYR A 62 -3.24 2.77 11.46
CA TYR A 62 -2.09 1.96 11.10
C TYR A 62 -1.82 2.01 9.60
N ILE A 63 -0.55 2.01 9.21
CA ILE A 63 -0.13 1.84 7.81
C ILE A 63 0.88 0.71 7.74
N VAL A 64 0.69 -0.23 6.82
CA VAL A 64 1.66 -1.27 6.48
C VAL A 64 2.06 -1.08 5.03
N HIS A 65 3.34 -0.85 4.78
CA HIS A 65 3.91 -0.86 3.43
C HIS A 65 4.72 -2.13 3.22
N THR A 66 4.30 -2.99 2.29
CA THR A 66 4.95 -4.29 2.03
C THR A 66 6.00 -4.20 0.93
N GLY A 67 7.00 -3.34 1.13
CA GLY A 67 8.20 -3.31 0.30
C GLY A 67 8.11 -2.49 -0.98
N ASP A 68 9.28 -2.25 -1.57
CA ASP A 68 9.55 -1.44 -2.74
C ASP A 68 8.98 -0.02 -2.58
N LEU A 69 9.51 0.69 -1.58
CA LEU A 69 9.10 2.05 -1.21
C LEU A 69 9.37 3.09 -2.32
N VAL A 70 10.29 2.79 -3.24
CA VAL A 70 10.65 3.61 -4.40
C VAL A 70 10.70 2.72 -5.64
N ASP A 71 9.54 2.17 -6.02
CA ASP A 71 9.47 1.04 -6.95
C ASP A 71 10.02 1.32 -8.37
N ASN A 72 9.95 2.58 -8.82
CA ASN A 72 10.53 2.99 -10.10
C ASN A 72 12.08 2.95 -10.10
N ILE A 73 12.73 2.88 -8.93
CA ILE A 73 14.17 2.67 -8.76
C ILE A 73 14.40 1.23 -8.29
N LYS A 74 14.59 0.32 -9.25
CA LYS A 74 14.83 -1.11 -9.02
C LYS A 74 16.22 -1.37 -8.43
N LEU A 75 16.47 -0.97 -7.18
CA LEU A 75 17.80 -0.96 -6.56
C LEU A 75 18.44 -2.35 -6.47
N GLY A 76 17.61 -3.40 -6.31
CA GLY A 76 18.06 -4.80 -6.36
C GLY A 76 18.62 -5.22 -7.73
N ILE A 77 18.32 -4.48 -8.80
CA ILE A 77 18.87 -4.66 -10.15
C ILE A 77 19.97 -3.62 -10.41
N LEU A 78 19.78 -2.38 -9.97
CA LEU A 78 20.67 -1.24 -10.24
C LEU A 78 21.25 -0.65 -8.94
N PRO A 79 22.15 -1.37 -8.22
CA PRO A 79 22.62 -0.97 -6.89
C PRO A 79 23.36 0.37 -6.88
N HIS A 80 23.95 0.79 -8.01
CA HIS A 80 24.61 2.08 -8.17
C HIS A 80 23.65 3.28 -8.02
N ARG A 81 22.33 3.08 -8.15
CA ARG A 81 21.31 4.12 -7.97
C ARG A 81 20.96 4.42 -6.52
N THR A 82 21.76 3.95 -5.57
CA THR A 82 21.56 4.18 -4.12
C THR A 82 21.35 5.66 -3.77
N LYS A 83 22.05 6.59 -4.43
CA LYS A 83 21.87 8.04 -4.19
C LYS A 83 20.48 8.52 -4.62
N GLU A 84 20.02 8.06 -5.77
CA GLU A 84 18.72 8.39 -6.36
C GLU A 84 17.60 7.84 -5.47
N TYR A 85 17.68 6.55 -5.10
CA TYR A 85 16.80 5.90 -4.12
C TYR A 85 16.70 6.67 -2.80
N ARG A 86 17.84 7.05 -2.22
CA ARG A 86 17.90 7.83 -0.97
C ARG A 86 17.19 9.17 -1.09
N ASN A 87 17.36 9.88 -2.20
CA ASN A 87 16.73 11.18 -2.41
C ASN A 87 15.20 11.03 -2.52
N SER A 88 14.74 10.01 -3.23
CA SER A 88 13.31 9.69 -3.37
C SER A 88 12.66 9.29 -2.04
N LEU A 89 13.36 8.49 -1.22
CA LEU A 89 12.88 8.14 0.13
C LEU A 89 12.75 9.36 1.05
N LYS A 90 13.72 10.29 0.99
CA LYS A 90 13.66 11.55 1.74
C LYS A 90 12.46 12.41 1.37
N GLU A 91 11.91 12.20 0.18
CA GLU A 91 10.65 12.82 -0.20
C GLU A 91 9.45 12.09 0.39
N LEU A 92 9.41 10.76 0.30
CA LEU A 92 8.25 9.95 0.71
C LEU A 92 8.07 9.89 2.22
N LEU A 93 9.06 9.38 2.96
CA LEU A 93 8.85 8.93 4.35
C LEU A 93 8.47 10.10 5.27
N PRO A 94 9.20 11.24 5.28
CA PRO A 94 8.84 12.37 6.15
C PRO A 94 7.44 12.93 5.84
N LYS A 95 7.05 12.99 4.56
CA LYS A 95 5.74 13.50 4.15
C LYS A 95 4.62 12.52 4.54
N LEU A 96 4.83 11.22 4.32
CA LEU A 96 3.87 10.19 4.71
C LEU A 96 3.68 10.16 6.23
N GLU A 97 4.78 10.15 6.98
CA GLU A 97 4.77 10.11 8.44
C GLU A 97 4.13 11.36 9.06
N SER A 98 4.32 12.55 8.48
CA SER A 98 3.70 13.79 8.97
C SER A 98 2.26 13.99 8.50
N SER A 99 1.76 13.16 7.57
CA SER A 99 0.42 13.32 6.98
C SER A 99 -0.73 12.77 7.85
N CYS A 100 -0.42 11.96 8.85
CA CYS A 100 -1.37 11.38 9.80
C CYS A 100 -0.63 10.97 11.07
N SER A 101 -1.39 10.57 12.10
CA SER A 101 -0.83 10.03 13.37
C SER A 101 -0.66 8.51 13.36
N ALA A 102 -0.85 7.84 12.22
CA ALA A 102 -0.85 6.38 12.13
C ALA A 102 0.48 5.76 12.57
N THR A 103 0.49 4.63 13.27
CA THR A 103 1.72 3.82 13.41
C THR A 103 2.06 3.19 12.06
N ILE A 104 3.27 3.40 11.56
CA ILE A 104 3.66 3.00 10.20
C ILE A 104 4.71 1.90 10.26
N TYR A 105 4.43 0.79 9.57
CA TYR A 105 5.36 -0.33 9.40
C TYR A 105 5.87 -0.34 7.96
N TYR A 106 7.19 -0.30 7.81
CA TYR A 106 7.88 -0.46 6.52
C TYR A 106 8.53 -1.85 6.49
N VAL A 107 7.92 -2.77 5.77
CA VAL A 107 8.49 -4.09 5.48
C VAL A 107 9.30 -3.96 4.21
N MET A 108 10.51 -4.53 4.18
CA MET A 108 11.45 -4.33 3.07
C MET A 108 11.11 -5.20 1.87
N GLY A 109 11.12 -4.59 0.69
CA GLY A 109 11.15 -5.30 -0.59
C GLY A 109 12.56 -5.56 -1.07
N ASN A 110 12.70 -6.25 -2.19
CA ASN A 110 14.01 -6.56 -2.77
C ASN A 110 14.68 -5.36 -3.46
N HIS A 111 13.95 -4.26 -3.64
CA HIS A 111 14.51 -3.00 -4.09
C HIS A 111 14.69 -1.99 -2.95
N ASP A 112 14.45 -2.40 -1.71
CA ASP A 112 14.71 -1.58 -0.54
C ASP A 112 16.05 -1.86 0.12
N ARG A 113 16.47 -0.90 0.95
CA ARG A 113 17.64 -1.03 1.82
C ARG A 113 17.30 -0.59 3.24
N LEU A 114 17.19 -1.58 4.13
CA LEU A 114 16.83 -1.37 5.54
C LEU A 114 17.71 -0.33 6.23
N ASP A 115 19.02 -0.34 5.96
CA ASP A 115 19.98 0.60 6.55
C ASP A 115 19.73 2.05 6.12
N ILE A 116 19.19 2.26 4.92
CA ILE A 116 18.85 3.59 4.40
C ILE A 116 17.48 4.02 4.94
N VAL A 117 16.49 3.13 4.91
CA VAL A 117 15.15 3.41 5.42
C VAL A 117 15.22 3.80 6.90
N LYS A 118 15.93 3.03 7.74
CA LYS A 118 16.13 3.33 9.17
C LYS A 118 16.77 4.69 9.46
N LYS A 119 17.56 5.24 8.52
CA LYS A 119 18.21 6.55 8.67
C LYS A 119 17.31 7.73 8.26
N ILE A 120 16.25 7.47 7.48
CA ILE A 120 15.39 8.51 6.92
C ILE A 120 14.04 8.57 7.64
N THR A 121 13.50 7.41 8.00
CA THR A 121 12.28 7.31 8.82
C THR A 121 12.44 8.13 10.10
N ILE A 122 11.40 8.90 10.45
CA ILE A 122 11.39 9.74 11.67
C ILE A 122 10.70 8.99 12.79
N ARG A 123 9.56 8.35 12.49
CA ARG A 123 8.71 7.61 13.43
C ARG A 123 8.19 6.28 12.89
N GLY A 124 8.44 5.95 11.62
CA GLY A 124 8.06 4.67 11.05
C GLY A 124 8.98 3.53 11.50
N ILE A 125 8.40 2.34 11.65
CA ILE A 125 9.06 1.12 12.10
C ILE A 125 9.52 0.36 10.86
N ALA A 126 10.80 0.48 10.52
CA ALA A 126 11.42 -0.29 9.44
C ALA A 126 11.86 -1.66 9.97
N THR A 127 11.17 -2.71 9.52
CA THR A 127 11.35 -4.08 10.04
C THR A 127 11.68 -5.08 8.95
N GLY A 128 12.45 -6.10 9.33
CA GLY A 128 12.61 -7.34 8.56
C GLY A 128 11.77 -8.49 9.13
N GLU A 129 10.96 -8.21 10.16
CA GLU A 129 10.02 -9.17 10.71
C GLU A 129 8.90 -9.45 9.72
N ASP A 130 8.39 -10.67 9.80
CA ASP A 130 7.33 -11.17 8.93
C ASP A 130 5.95 -11.14 9.61
N TYR A 131 5.84 -10.52 10.78
CA TYR A 131 4.59 -10.46 11.53
C TYR A 131 4.45 -9.16 12.33
N ILE A 132 3.20 -8.72 12.49
CA ILE A 132 2.81 -7.64 13.40
C ILE A 132 1.50 -8.00 14.11
N ASP A 133 1.33 -7.47 15.32
CA ASP A 133 0.08 -7.55 16.09
C ASP A 133 -0.36 -6.13 16.40
N VAL A 134 -1.57 -5.78 15.98
CA VAL A 134 -2.18 -4.47 16.25
C VAL A 134 -3.64 -4.66 16.61
N GLU A 135 -4.06 -4.07 17.74
CA GLU A 135 -5.43 -4.20 18.25
C GLU A 135 -5.87 -5.67 18.46
N GLY A 136 -4.92 -6.58 18.74
CA GLY A 136 -5.18 -8.01 18.89
C GLY A 136 -5.44 -8.76 17.58
N VAL A 137 -5.28 -8.09 16.42
CA VAL A 137 -5.36 -8.69 15.09
C VAL A 137 -3.96 -9.03 14.60
N LYS A 138 -3.76 -10.28 14.19
CA LYS A 138 -2.46 -10.82 13.79
C LYS A 138 -2.27 -10.74 12.29
N PHE A 139 -1.20 -10.08 11.86
CA PHE A 139 -0.85 -9.95 10.46
C PHE A 139 0.46 -10.68 10.17
N TYR A 140 0.43 -11.50 9.12
CA TYR A 140 1.64 -11.87 8.40
C TYR A 140 1.95 -10.77 7.38
N VAL A 141 3.16 -10.23 7.40
CA VAL A 141 3.57 -9.14 6.52
C VAL A 141 4.85 -9.50 5.81
N ASN A 142 4.84 -9.53 4.48
CA ASN A 142 6.03 -9.85 3.70
C ASN A 142 5.92 -9.14 2.34
N HIS A 143 7.03 -8.79 1.71
CA HIS A 143 6.95 -8.30 0.34
C HIS A 143 6.50 -9.40 -0.63
N TYR A 144 6.93 -10.65 -0.40
CA TYR A 144 6.58 -11.79 -1.22
C TYR A 144 5.35 -12.53 -0.72
N TYR A 145 4.53 -13.03 -1.64
CA TYR A 145 3.55 -14.05 -1.30
C TYR A 145 4.26 -15.32 -0.81
N GLY A 146 3.85 -15.84 0.35
CA GLY A 146 4.56 -16.95 0.97
C GLY A 146 3.85 -17.56 2.17
N CYS A 147 4.53 -18.53 2.77
CA CYS A 147 4.01 -19.29 3.91
C CYS A 147 4.53 -18.71 5.23
N SER A 148 3.65 -18.63 6.22
CA SER A 148 3.89 -18.10 7.56
C SER A 148 4.67 -19.04 8.50
N ASN A 149 5.49 -19.95 7.94
CA ASN A 149 6.26 -20.96 8.68
C ASN A 149 5.41 -21.73 9.72
N GLY A 150 4.18 -22.10 9.35
CA GLY A 150 3.26 -22.87 10.20
C GLY A 150 2.49 -22.06 11.25
N ARG A 151 2.68 -20.73 11.33
CA ARG A 151 1.88 -19.85 12.19
C ARG A 151 0.58 -19.42 11.51
N ASP A 152 -0.48 -19.27 12.29
CA ASP A 152 -1.77 -18.76 11.83
C ASP A 152 -1.89 -17.26 12.09
N PHE A 153 -2.37 -16.54 11.06
CA PHE A 153 -2.61 -15.10 11.06
C PHE A 153 -4.01 -14.81 10.51
N ASP A 154 -4.60 -13.69 10.93
CA ASP A 154 -5.91 -13.25 10.46
C ASP A 154 -5.82 -12.71 9.03
N TYR A 155 -4.75 -11.93 8.77
CA TYR A 155 -4.46 -11.31 7.49
C TYR A 155 -3.04 -11.62 7.02
N TYR A 156 -2.89 -11.79 5.71
CA TYR A 156 -1.62 -11.99 5.01
C TYR A 156 -1.45 -10.86 4.01
N LEU A 157 -0.53 -9.94 4.32
CA LEU A 157 -0.26 -8.74 3.52
C LEU A 157 1.00 -8.97 2.69
N TYR A 158 0.88 -8.84 1.37
CA TYR A 158 2.00 -9.02 0.44
C TYR A 158 1.92 -8.13 -0.80
N GLY A 159 2.98 -8.09 -1.59
CA GLY A 159 3.11 -7.32 -2.82
C GLY A 159 3.95 -8.06 -3.86
N HIS A 160 4.87 -7.34 -4.51
CA HIS A 160 5.88 -7.83 -5.46
C HIS A 160 5.36 -8.39 -6.79
N SER A 161 4.35 -9.26 -6.75
CA SER A 161 3.81 -9.99 -7.89
C SER A 161 2.33 -9.72 -8.06
N MET A 162 1.88 -9.65 -9.33
CA MET A 162 0.47 -9.39 -9.64
C MET A 162 -0.44 -10.55 -9.25
N GLU A 163 0.14 -11.74 -9.11
CA GLU A 163 -0.52 -12.95 -8.65
C GLU A 163 0.23 -13.53 -7.43
N PRO A 164 -0.49 -14.12 -6.47
CA PRO A 164 -1.95 -14.21 -6.42
C PRO A 164 -2.60 -12.84 -6.15
N ILE A 165 -3.78 -12.59 -6.74
CA ILE A 165 -4.61 -11.45 -6.34
C ILE A 165 -5.13 -11.59 -4.90
N SER A 166 -5.65 -10.50 -4.32
CA SER A 166 -6.34 -10.58 -3.01
C SER A 166 -7.47 -11.60 -3.03
N TYR A 167 -7.55 -12.46 -2.00
CA TYR A 167 -8.60 -13.46 -1.86
C TYR A 167 -8.92 -13.76 -0.38
N ASN A 168 -10.07 -14.36 -0.14
CA ASN A 168 -10.47 -14.86 1.18
C ASN A 168 -10.93 -16.30 1.01
N ASN A 169 -10.37 -17.22 1.80
CA ASN A 169 -10.70 -18.64 1.75
C ASN A 169 -11.63 -19.11 2.89
N GLY A 170 -12.29 -18.16 3.57
CA GLY A 170 -13.21 -18.39 4.69
C GLY A 170 -12.52 -18.47 6.05
N ARG A 171 -11.22 -18.79 6.10
CA ARG A 171 -10.42 -18.84 7.34
C ARG A 171 -9.40 -17.71 7.43
N ARG A 172 -8.84 -17.30 6.30
CA ARG A 172 -7.73 -16.33 6.21
C ARG A 172 -7.98 -15.34 5.09
N VAL A 173 -7.55 -14.11 5.29
CA VAL A 173 -7.65 -13.05 4.29
C VAL A 173 -6.27 -12.73 3.74
N PHE A 174 -6.12 -12.87 2.43
CA PHE A 174 -4.90 -12.61 1.69
C PHE A 174 -5.06 -11.34 0.89
N LEU A 175 -4.21 -10.34 1.13
CA LEU A 175 -4.32 -9.02 0.54
C LEU A 175 -3.04 -8.67 -0.19
N ASN A 176 -3.17 -8.47 -1.49
CA ASN A 176 -2.09 -8.03 -2.35
C ASN A 176 -2.11 -6.49 -2.47
N GLY A 177 -1.09 -5.85 -1.91
CA GLY A 177 -0.86 -4.41 -1.93
C GLY A 177 -0.38 -3.89 -3.28
N LEU A 178 0.10 -4.75 -4.18
CA LEU A 178 0.45 -4.36 -5.55
C LEU A 178 -0.82 -4.12 -6.39
N ASN A 179 -1.83 -4.98 -6.25
CA ASN A 179 -3.08 -4.87 -7.02
C ASN A 179 -3.97 -3.71 -6.55
N SER A 180 -4.05 -3.48 -5.23
CA SER A 180 -4.92 -2.46 -4.64
C SER A 180 -4.38 -1.94 -3.32
N MET A 181 -4.73 -0.69 -3.00
CA MET A 181 -4.62 -0.18 -1.64
C MET A 181 -5.74 -0.82 -0.82
N ASN A 182 -5.38 -1.54 0.24
CA ASN A 182 -6.34 -2.30 1.03
C ASN A 182 -6.59 -1.58 2.36
N VAL A 183 -7.83 -1.21 2.64
CA VAL A 183 -8.21 -0.61 3.92
C VAL A 183 -8.99 -1.63 4.73
N ILE A 184 -8.52 -1.90 5.94
CA ILE A 184 -9.10 -2.88 6.86
C ILE A 184 -9.66 -2.13 8.05
N ASN A 185 -10.93 -2.33 8.35
CA ASN A 185 -11.48 -1.92 9.63
C ASN A 185 -11.24 -3.04 10.65
N LEU A 186 -10.39 -2.77 11.64
CA LEU A 186 -9.95 -3.78 12.60
C LEU A 186 -11.07 -4.19 13.57
N SER A 187 -12.06 -3.32 13.80
CA SER A 187 -13.22 -3.63 14.66
C SER A 187 -14.25 -4.56 14.00
N THR A 188 -14.35 -4.51 12.66
CA THR A 188 -15.41 -5.20 11.91
C THR A 188 -14.89 -6.26 10.95
N ASN A 189 -13.58 -6.38 10.80
CA ASN A 189 -12.90 -7.22 9.80
C ASN A 189 -13.29 -6.92 8.35
N ARG A 190 -13.85 -5.74 8.10
CA ARG A 190 -14.26 -5.34 6.77
C ARG A 190 -13.07 -4.83 5.97
N VAL A 191 -12.92 -5.34 4.75
CA VAL A 191 -11.88 -4.93 3.81
C VAL A 191 -12.46 -4.12 2.67
N PHE A 192 -11.81 -3.01 2.33
CA PHE A 192 -12.09 -2.20 1.15
C PHE A 192 -10.86 -2.22 0.25
N ASN A 193 -11.00 -2.76 -0.95
CA ASN A 193 -9.94 -2.75 -1.96
C ASN A 193 -10.12 -1.55 -2.89
N LEU A 194 -9.20 -0.59 -2.80
CA LEU A 194 -9.22 0.65 -3.57
C LEU A 194 -8.14 0.63 -4.64
N PRO A 195 -8.44 1.06 -5.88
CA PRO A 195 -7.44 1.07 -6.92
C PRO A 195 -6.41 2.17 -6.68
N TYR A 196 -5.18 1.91 -7.15
CA TYR A 196 -4.19 2.94 -7.35
C TYR A 196 -4.58 3.92 -8.47
N PRO A 197 -3.90 5.07 -8.57
CA PRO A 197 -4.01 5.95 -9.73
C PRO A 197 -3.82 5.23 -11.06
N LEU A 198 -4.41 5.79 -12.12
CA LEU A 198 -4.14 5.32 -13.47
C LEU A 198 -2.63 5.42 -13.78
N GLU A 199 -2.16 4.51 -14.64
CA GLU A 199 -0.75 4.43 -15.05
C GLU A 199 0.25 4.05 -13.94
N THR A 200 -0.18 3.74 -12.72
CA THR A 200 0.72 3.26 -11.65
C THR A 200 1.62 2.12 -12.11
N ASN A 201 1.06 1.11 -12.79
CA ASN A 201 1.85 -0.03 -13.31
C ASN A 201 2.82 0.35 -14.43
N THR A 202 2.58 1.44 -15.15
CA THR A 202 3.54 2.00 -16.12
C THR A 202 4.74 2.59 -15.39
N PHE A 203 4.52 3.34 -14.30
CA PHE A 203 5.58 3.90 -13.46
C PHE A 203 6.37 2.84 -12.69
N ARG A 204 5.71 1.75 -12.28
CA ARG A 204 6.35 0.54 -11.74
C ARG A 204 7.24 -0.20 -12.74
N THR A 205 7.32 0.28 -13.99
CA THR A 205 8.05 -0.33 -15.12
C THR A 205 7.55 -1.73 -15.53
N MET A 206 6.33 -2.10 -15.12
CA MET A 206 5.73 -3.41 -15.43
C MET A 206 5.25 -3.52 -16.87
N ARG A 207 4.92 -2.38 -17.48
CA ARG A 207 4.73 -2.30 -18.94
C ARG A 207 6.09 -2.02 -19.56
N ARG A 208 6.69 -3.02 -20.22
CA ARG A 208 7.80 -2.78 -21.15
C ARG A 208 7.39 -1.61 -22.05
N ARG A 209 8.14 -0.51 -22.04
CA ARG A 209 8.18 0.34 -23.23
C ARG A 209 8.51 -0.62 -24.37
N LYS A 210 7.57 -0.85 -25.29
CA LYS A 210 7.94 -1.32 -26.61
C LYS A 210 8.86 -0.23 -27.14
N ILE A 211 10.16 -0.44 -26.99
CA ILE A 211 11.16 0.32 -27.73
C ILE A 211 10.96 -0.19 -29.15
N GLY A 212 10.19 0.56 -29.92
CA GLY A 212 9.99 0.33 -31.34
C GLY A 212 11.12 1.00 -32.08
N LEU A 213 11.88 0.16 -32.80
CA LEU A 213 12.88 0.42 -33.84
C LEU A 213 14.14 1.21 -33.42
#